data_AF-A0A160F6C9-F1
#
_entry.id   AF-A0A160F6C9-F1
#
_cell.length_a   1.000
_cell.length_b   1.000
_cell.length_c   1.000
_cell.angle_alpha   90.00
_cell.angle_beta   90.00
_cell.angle_gamma   90.00
#
_symmetry.space_group_name_H-M   'P 1'
#
loop_
_entity.id
_entity.type
_entity.pdbx_description
1 polymer ?
#
loop_
_entity_poly.entity_id
_entity_poly.type
_entity_poly.pdbx_seq_one_letter_code
_entity_poly.pdbx_strand_id
1 'polypeptide(L)'
;MKMQWNLLFAMLFALVVAIFAVANVNAVSVNYLFGKTEWPLILIILGSTAMGGLIVASFGFFRIFQLQRQIKVLAKEKKELQEKMDTMEKRDSVDVENEK
;
A
#
# COMPACT_ATOMS: atom_id res chain seq x y z
N MET A 1 -11.99 20.46 -4.03
CA MET A 1 -13.18 20.36 -3.14
C MET A 1 -13.38 18.98 -2.50
N LYS A 2 -13.26 17.85 -3.23
CA LYS A 2 -13.51 16.49 -2.66
C LYS A 2 -12.62 16.12 -1.46
N MET A 3 -11.34 16.49 -1.50
CA MET A 3 -10.40 16.15 -0.41
C MET A 3 -10.69 16.88 0.90
N GLN A 4 -11.22 18.11 0.84
CA GLN A 4 -11.63 18.87 2.04
C GLN A 4 -12.86 18.25 2.70
N TRP A 5 -13.83 17.80 1.91
CA TRP A 5 -14.98 17.05 2.42
C TRP A 5 -14.58 15.75 3.11
N ASN A 6 -13.66 14.98 2.51
CA ASN A 6 -13.13 13.77 3.15
C ASN A 6 -12.43 14.08 4.48
N LEU A 7 -11.63 15.15 4.54
CA LEU A 7 -10.95 15.55 5.77
C LEU A 7 -11.94 15.97 6.86
N LEU A 8 -13.00 16.70 6.49
CA LEU A 8 -14.06 17.10 7.41
C LEU A 8 -14.80 15.87 7.97
N PHE A 9 -15.18 14.93 7.11
CA PHE A 9 -15.82 13.68 7.53
C PHE A 9 -14.91 12.82 8.40
N ALA A 10 -13.61 12.76 8.10
CA ALA A 10 -12.63 12.05 8.91
C ALA A 10 -12.49 12.67 10.31
N MET A 11 -12.44 14.00 10.42
CA MET A 11 -12.44 14.70 11.71
C MET A 11 -13.74 14.45 12.49
N LEU A 12 -14.89 14.53 11.83
CA LEU A 12 -16.18 14.25 12.46
C LEU A 12 -16.24 12.81 12.99
N PHE A 13 -15.79 11.84 12.20
CA PHE A 13 -15.71 10.45 12.60
C PHE A 13 -14.74 10.23 13.77
N ALA A 14 -13.56 10.86 13.74
CA ALA A 14 -12.61 10.81 14.84
C ALA A 14 -13.21 11.37 16.14
N LEU A 15 -14.01 12.43 16.06
CA LEU A 15 -14.72 13.01 17.21
C LEU A 15 -15.75 12.04 17.79
N VAL A 16 -16.52 11.35 16.93
CA VAL A 16 -17.44 10.28 17.35
C VAL A 16 -16.67 9.16 18.06
N VAL A 17 -15.58 8.68 17.47
CA VAL A 17 -14.72 7.64 18.09
C VAL A 17 -14.17 8.09 19.44
N ALA A 18 -13.74 9.35 19.57
CA ALA A 18 -13.23 9.91 20.82
C ALA A 18 -14.32 9.95 21.91
N ILE A 19 -15.54 10.35 21.57
CA ILE A 19 -16.68 10.32 22.50
C ILE A 19 -16.93 8.88 22.97
N PHE A 20 -16.95 7.91 22.05
CA PHE A 20 -17.11 6.49 22.40
C PHE A 20 -15.98 5.99 23.30
N ALA A 21 -14.74 6.41 23.05
CA ALA A 21 -13.59 6.03 23.86
C ALA A 21 -13.70 6.53 25.30
N VAL A 22 -14.11 7.80 25.49
CA VAL A 22 -14.30 8.39 26.83
C VAL A 22 -15.50 7.74 27.54
N ALA A 23 -16.63 7.54 26.85
CA ALA A 23 -17.83 6.95 27.44
C ALA A 23 -17.62 5.48 27.87
N ASN A 24 -16.67 4.78 27.25
CA ASN A 24 -16.39 3.36 27.51
C ASN A 24 -14.99 3.14 28.11
N VAL A 25 -14.44 4.15 28.80
CA VAL A 25 -13.15 4.05 29.52
C VAL A 25 -13.30 3.32 30.86
N ASN A 26 -14.12 2.27 30.90
CA ASN A 26 -14.23 1.40 32.06
C ASN A 26 -13.17 0.31 31.96
N ALA A 27 -12.42 0.11 33.05
CA ALA A 27 -11.44 -0.96 33.12
C ALA A 27 -12.17 -2.32 33.05
N VAL A 28 -11.76 -3.17 32.12
CA VAL A 28 -12.29 -4.53 31.97
C VAL A 28 -11.13 -5.49 32.15
N SER A 29 -11.35 -6.55 32.93
CA SER A 29 -10.37 -7.62 33.10
C SER A 29 -10.21 -8.38 31.79
N VAL A 30 -9.01 -8.36 31.23
CA VAL A 30 -8.68 -9.08 30.00
C VAL A 30 -7.66 -10.17 30.29
N ASN A 31 -7.93 -11.36 29.77
CA ASN A 31 -7.07 -12.53 29.90
C ASN A 31 -6.20 -12.68 28.65
N TYR A 32 -4.91 -12.39 28.76
CA TYR A 32 -3.96 -12.38 27.66
C TYR A 32 -3.22 -13.71 27.47
N LEU A 33 -3.85 -14.84 27.81
CA LEU A 33 -3.28 -16.20 27.85
C LEU A 33 -2.19 -16.42 28.91
N PHE A 34 -1.37 -15.40 29.23
CA PHE A 34 -0.26 -15.46 30.17
C PHE A 34 -0.48 -14.64 31.45
N GLY A 35 -1.68 -14.09 31.64
CA GLY A 35 -2.03 -13.26 32.79
C GLY A 35 -3.34 -12.51 32.61
N LYS A 36 -3.84 -11.92 33.70
CA LYS A 36 -5.03 -11.06 33.70
C LYS A 36 -4.63 -9.65 34.07
N THR A 37 -5.06 -8.67 33.28
CA THR A 37 -4.79 -7.26 33.53
C THR A 37 -6.04 -6.43 33.24
N GLU A 38 -6.28 -5.38 34.03
CA GLU A 38 -7.42 -4.50 33.85
C GLU A 38 -7.05 -3.29 33.00
N TRP A 39 -7.53 -3.26 31.76
CA TRP A 39 -7.29 -2.18 30.81
C TRP A 39 -8.63 -1.73 30.22
N PRO A 40 -8.79 -0.45 29.86
CA PRO A 40 -9.95 0.00 29.09
C PRO A 40 -10.07 -0.77 27.78
N LEU A 41 -11.25 -1.33 27.51
CA LEU A 41 -11.51 -2.20 26.37
C LEU A 41 -11.19 -1.51 25.02
N ILE A 42 -11.42 -0.20 24.92
CA ILE A 42 -11.14 0.57 23.71
C ILE A 42 -9.65 0.57 23.33
N LEU A 43 -8.72 0.60 24.30
CA LEU A 43 -7.28 0.55 24.01
C LEU A 43 -6.90 -0.77 23.34
N ILE A 44 -7.56 -1.85 23.75
CA ILE A 44 -7.35 -3.19 23.22
C ILE A 44 -7.87 -3.27 21.79
N ILE A 45 -9.10 -2.79 21.55
CA ILE A 45 -9.70 -2.75 20.20
C ILE A 45 -8.84 -1.90 19.25
N LEU A 46 -8.44 -0.71 19.68
CA LEU A 46 -7.59 0.18 18.87
C LEU A 46 -6.23 -0.47 18.60
N GLY A 47 -5.60 -1.07 19.61
CA GLY A 47 -4.32 -1.78 19.46
C GLY A 47 -4.43 -2.96 18.49
N SER A 48 -5.43 -3.83 18.66
CA SER A 48 -5.65 -4.98 17.77
C SER A 48 -5.97 -4.55 16.34
N THR A 49 -6.80 -3.51 16.17
CA THR A 49 -7.14 -2.97 14.84
C THR A 49 -5.92 -2.34 14.18
N ALA A 50 -5.13 -1.57 14.92
CA ALA A 50 -3.87 -0.99 14.42
C ALA A 50 -2.88 -2.08 13.99
N MET A 51 -2.73 -3.14 14.80
CA MET A 51 -1.90 -4.30 14.45
C MET A 51 -2.40 -5.01 13.19
N GLY A 52 -3.71 -5.23 13.06
CA GLY A 52 -4.31 -5.76 11.83
C GLY A 52 -4.03 -4.89 10.61
N GLY A 53 -4.18 -3.57 10.75
CA GLY A 53 -3.82 -2.60 9.71
C GLY A 53 -2.35 -2.65 9.32
N LEU A 54 -1.44 -2.75 10.29
CA LEU A 54 0.00 -2.89 10.05
C LEU A 54 0.34 -4.19 9.30
N ILE A 55 -0.32 -5.31 9.64
CA ILE A 55 -0.14 -6.58 8.93
C ILE A 55 -0.56 -6.42 7.46
N VAL A 56 -1.77 -5.91 7.21
CA VAL A 56 -2.28 -5.71 5.84
C VAL A 56 -1.38 -4.74 5.06
N ALA A 57 -0.96 -3.63 5.68
CA ALA A 57 -0.06 -2.66 5.08
C ALA A 57 1.29 -3.29 4.72
N SER A 58 1.83 -4.15 5.58
CA SER A 58 3.11 -4.86 5.33
C SER A 58 3.00 -5.79 4.12
N PHE A 59 1.94 -6.59 4.02
CA PHE A 59 1.68 -7.42 2.84
C PHE A 59 1.47 -6.58 1.57
N GLY A 60 0.74 -5.47 1.69
CA GLY A 60 0.55 -4.51 0.59
C GLY A 60 1.87 -3.93 0.10
N PHE A 61 2.73 -3.49 1.01
CA PHE A 61 4.05 -2.94 0.70
C PHE A 61 4.93 -3.97 0.00
N PHE A 62 4.97 -5.22 0.51
CA PHE A 62 5.73 -6.30 -0.12
C PHE A 62 5.26 -6.59 -1.54
N ARG A 63 3.94 -6.63 -1.76
CA ARG A 63 3.36 -6.79 -3.10
C ARG A 63 3.78 -5.65 -4.01
N ILE A 64 3.61 -4.40 -3.58
CA ILE A 64 3.99 -3.21 -4.36
C ILE A 64 5.47 -3.24 -4.74
N PHE A 65 6.35 -3.65 -3.82
CA PHE A 65 7.77 -3.80 -4.08
C PHE A 65 8.05 -4.82 -5.20
N GLN A 66 7.41 -6.00 -5.16
CA GLN A 66 7.54 -6.99 -6.24
C GLN A 66 7.04 -6.45 -7.58
N LEU A 67 5.89 -5.78 -7.61
CA LEU A 67 5.36 -5.18 -8.83
C LEU A 67 6.32 -4.13 -9.39
N GLN A 68 6.91 -3.28 -8.54
CA GLN A 68 7.90 -2.30 -9.01
C GLN A 68 9.15 -2.96 -9.61
N ARG A 69 9.61 -4.09 -9.04
CA ARG A 69 10.73 -4.85 -9.60
C ARG A 69 10.36 -5.42 -10.98
N GLN A 70 9.17 -5.99 -11.12
CA GLN A 70 8.67 -6.49 -12.41
C GLN A 70 8.58 -5.37 -13.44
N ILE A 71 8.03 -4.21 -13.07
CA ILE A 71 7.96 -3.03 -13.95
C ILE A 71 9.36 -2.63 -14.45
N LYS A 72 10.38 -2.63 -13.58
CA LYS A 72 11.76 -2.31 -14.00
C LYS A 72 12.31 -3.33 -15.00
N VAL A 73 12.06 -4.62 -14.79
CA VAL A 73 12.50 -5.68 -15.71
C VAL A 73 11.81 -5.53 -17.06
N LEU A 74 10.48 -5.44 -17.07
CA LEU A 74 9.70 -5.28 -18.29
C LEU A 74 10.06 -3.98 -19.04
N ALA A 75 10.34 -2.89 -18.34
CA ALA A 75 10.78 -1.64 -18.96
C ALA A 75 12.14 -1.79 -19.65
N LYS A 76 13.06 -2.57 -19.07
CA LYS A 76 14.37 -2.86 -19.68
C LYS A 76 14.22 -3.73 -20.93
N GLU A 77 13.44 -4.81 -20.84
CA GLU A 77 13.16 -5.70 -21.99
C GLU A 77 12.51 -4.94 -23.14
N LYS A 78 11.55 -4.06 -22.83
CA LYS A 78 10.91 -3.20 -23.84
C LYS A 78 11.93 -2.29 -24.54
N LYS A 79 12.85 -1.68 -23.79
CA LYS A 79 13.90 -0.82 -24.35
C LYS A 79 14.85 -1.61 -25.27
N GLU A 80 15.30 -2.79 -24.82
CA GLU A 80 16.17 -3.65 -25.62
C GLU A 80 15.48 -4.14 -26.91
N LEU A 81 14.20 -4.48 -26.85
CA LEU A 81 13.42 -4.85 -28.03
C LEU A 81 13.26 -3.68 -29.01
N GLN A 82 12.96 -2.47 -28.52
CA GLN A 82 12.89 -1.28 -29.38
C GLN A 82 14.23 -0.98 -30.05
N GLU A 83 15.35 -1.04 -29.30
CA GLU A 83 16.69 -0.85 -29.88
C GLU A 83 16.99 -1.90 -30.96
N LYS A 84 16.62 -3.17 -30.75
CA LYS A 84 16.79 -4.23 -31.77
C LYS A 84 15.97 -3.97 -33.02
N MET A 85 14.71 -3.53 -32.88
CA MET A 85 13.86 -3.18 -34.02
C MET A 85 14.46 -2.01 -34.82
N ASP A 86 14.86 -0.94 -34.14
CA ASP A 86 15.50 0.23 -34.78
C ASP A 86 16.79 -0.16 -35.52
N THR A 87 17.54 -1.14 -34.99
CA THR A 87 18.78 -1.61 -35.62
C THR A 87 18.51 -2.50 -36.84
N MET A 88 17.45 -3.32 -36.81
CA MET A 88 17.03 -4.13 -37.96
C MET A 88 16.47 -3.26 -39.09
N GLU A 89 15.61 -2.28 -38.78
CA GLU A 89 15.10 -1.33 -39.79
C GLU A 89 16.25 -0.57 -40.49
N LYS A 90 17.27 -0.17 -39.73
CA LYS A 90 18.47 0.48 -40.31
C LYS A 90 19.26 -0.47 -41.21
N ARG A 91 19.41 -1.74 -40.85
CA ARG A 91 20.11 -2.72 -41.70
C ARG A 91 19.37 -2.95 -43.01
N ASP A 92 18.06 -3.17 -42.95
CA ASP A 92 17.23 -3.37 -44.15
C ASP A 92 17.27 -2.14 -45.07
N SER A 93 17.34 -0.93 -44.52
CA SER A 93 17.49 0.30 -45.33
C SER A 93 18.86 0.44 -46.01
N VAL A 94 19.93 -0.05 -45.38
CA VAL A 94 21.31 0.01 -45.92
C VAL A 94 21.52 -1.05 -47.01
N ASP A 95 20.93 -2.23 -46.85
CA ASP A 95 21.03 -3.30 -47.84
C ASP A 95 20.26 -2.94 -49.13
N VAL A 96 19.13 -2.24 -49.03
CA VAL A 96 18.36 -1.72 -50.18
C VAL A 96 19.09 -0.58 -50.91
N GLU A 97 19.93 0.19 -50.24
CA GLU A 97 20.73 1.27 -50.86
C GLU A 97 21.99 0.74 -51.55
N ASN A 98 22.57 -0.37 -51.07
CA ASN A 98 23.71 -1.02 -51.71
C ASN A 98 23.34 -1.90 -52.93
N GLU A 99 22.08 -2.30 -53.08
CA GLU A 99 21.58 -3.05 -54.26
C GLU A 99 21.15 -2.15 -55.45
N LYS A 100 21.16 -0.82 -55.30
CA LYS A 100 20.83 0.15 -56.36
C LYS A 100 22.07 0.75 -57.01
#